data_AF-A0A1F8B011-F1
#
_entry.id   AF-A0A1F8B011-F1
#
_cell.length_a   1.000
_cell.length_b   1.000
_cell.length_c   1.000
_cell.angle_alpha   90.00
_cell.angle_beta   90.00
_cell.angle_gamma   90.00
#
_symmetry.space_group_name_H-M   'P 1'
#
loop_
_entity.id
_entity.type
_entity.pdbx_description
1 polymer ?
#
loop_
_entity_poly.entity_id
_entity_poly.type
_entity_poly.pdbx_seq_one_letter_code
_entity_poly.pdbx_strand_id
1 'polypeptide(L)'
;MLKNLIKLILLVFWPLTFFLANNTTDFLTYFSISALIFLTFFLFNKKYSFYLLPLIAIPFIDPKLSAFPILASAVAWFLEAREPRKLILNWTTAALFLSILAVGIQWKEFKNQTVFFSDYEAQQKVLRNITLYPNVFSARLFQNKVRIVFDKFSQNFFALTDPNNYFFSYHPREGVVSSQNLVKYPFLGIVYFLFGLFSIKTLKSRKFIVWIVVALMVSLSVLKIFDRSDFTLWIPLSLVTVYGVDVFYKARPRLFRLFSFFFIFFSAIELIRILVVL
;
A
#
# COMPACT_ATOMS: atom_id res chain seq x y z
N MET A 1 6.62 7.92 -28.33
CA MET A 1 5.57 6.87 -28.33
C MET A 1 5.89 5.74 -27.36
N LEU A 2 6.98 5.00 -27.54
CA LEU A 2 7.37 3.85 -26.69
C LEU A 2 7.34 4.10 -25.18
N LYS A 3 7.93 5.22 -24.73
CA LYS A 3 7.93 5.63 -23.32
C LYS A 3 6.51 5.75 -22.73
N ASN A 4 5.58 6.33 -23.48
CA ASN A 4 4.21 6.55 -23.01
C ASN A 4 3.43 5.24 -22.99
N LEU A 5 3.69 4.33 -23.93
CA LEU A 5 3.12 2.99 -23.93
C LEU A 5 3.54 2.20 -22.68
N ILE A 6 4.81 2.23 -22.30
CA ILE A 6 5.30 1.55 -21.09
C ILE A 6 4.62 2.12 -19.83
N LYS A 7 4.52 3.45 -19.74
CA LYS A 7 3.82 4.10 -18.62
C LYS A 7 2.35 3.68 -18.55
N LEU A 8 1.68 3.60 -19.70
CA LEU A 8 0.29 3.15 -19.78
C LEU A 8 0.16 1.71 -19.29
N ILE A 9 1.00 0.80 -19.77
CA ILE A 9 1.01 -0.60 -19.33
C ILE A 9 1.19 -0.67 -17.81
N LEU A 10 2.20 0.01 -17.27
CA LEU A 10 2.47 0.02 -15.82
C LEU A 10 1.32 0.59 -14.99
N LEU A 11 0.59 1.58 -15.50
CA LEU A 11 -0.54 2.19 -14.80
C LEU A 11 -1.78 1.30 -14.83
N VAL A 12 -2.05 0.62 -15.95
CA VAL A 12 -3.28 -0.15 -16.15
C VAL A 12 -3.17 -1.59 -15.64
N PHE A 13 -1.97 -2.15 -15.52
CA PHE A 13 -1.79 -3.56 -15.19
C PHE A 13 -2.43 -3.96 -13.85
N TRP A 14 -2.12 -3.28 -12.75
CA TRP A 14 -2.70 -3.62 -11.45
C TRP A 14 -4.22 -3.40 -11.40
N PRO A 15 -4.78 -2.26 -11.84
CA PRO A 15 -6.24 -2.10 -11.88
C PRO A 15 -6.95 -3.16 -12.72
N LEU A 16 -6.38 -3.52 -13.88
CA LEU A 16 -6.98 -4.52 -14.76
C LEU A 16 -6.99 -5.91 -14.13
N THR A 17 -5.86 -6.33 -13.55
CA THR A 17 -5.77 -7.63 -12.87
C THR A 17 -6.65 -7.69 -11.63
N PHE A 18 -6.72 -6.58 -10.89
CA PHE A 18 -7.60 -6.46 -9.73
C PHE A 18 -9.08 -6.53 -10.12
N PHE A 19 -9.47 -5.88 -11.23
CA PHE A 19 -10.81 -5.93 -11.78
C PHE A 19 -11.21 -7.33 -12.24
N LEU A 20 -10.32 -8.03 -12.95
CA LEU A 20 -10.60 -9.38 -13.47
C LEU A 20 -10.73 -10.41 -12.34
N ALA A 21 -9.99 -10.25 -11.24
CA ALA A 21 -9.96 -11.22 -10.15
C ALA A 21 -11.00 -10.97 -9.04
N ASN A 22 -11.77 -9.88 -9.10
CA ASN A 22 -12.70 -9.48 -8.02
C ASN A 22 -14.05 -9.02 -8.56
N ASN A 23 -15.06 -9.02 -7.69
CA ASN A 23 -16.38 -8.50 -8.03
C ASN A 23 -16.33 -6.99 -8.29
N THR A 24 -17.29 -6.50 -9.08
CA THR A 24 -17.40 -5.08 -9.44
C THR A 24 -17.50 -4.16 -8.21
N THR A 25 -18.18 -4.59 -7.15
CA THR A 25 -18.30 -3.85 -5.88
C THR A 25 -16.95 -3.70 -5.18
N ASP A 26 -16.15 -4.76 -5.13
CA ASP A 26 -14.84 -4.76 -4.50
C ASP A 26 -13.88 -3.87 -5.30
N PHE A 27 -13.89 -4.01 -6.63
CA PHE A 27 -13.13 -3.14 -7.52
C PHE A 27 -13.45 -1.66 -7.30
N LEU A 28 -14.73 -1.29 -7.33
CA LEU A 28 -15.16 0.11 -7.16
C LEU A 28 -14.76 0.67 -5.79
N THR A 29 -14.87 -0.13 -4.74
CA THR A 29 -14.46 0.25 -3.37
C THR A 29 -12.97 0.64 -3.34
N TYR A 30 -12.06 -0.26 -3.73
CA TYR A 30 -10.61 0.02 -3.65
C TYR A 30 -10.12 1.00 -4.73
N PHE A 31 -10.77 1.02 -5.89
CA PHE A 31 -10.49 2.01 -6.93
C PHE A 31 -10.87 3.42 -6.48
N SER A 32 -12.02 3.60 -5.83
CA SER A 32 -12.43 4.91 -5.31
C SER A 32 -11.48 5.45 -4.25
N ILE A 33 -10.97 4.59 -3.36
CA ILE A 33 -9.93 4.96 -2.37
C ILE A 33 -8.64 5.40 -3.08
N SER A 34 -8.22 4.65 -4.10
CA SER A 34 -7.05 5.02 -4.91
C SER A 34 -7.26 6.35 -5.64
N ALA A 35 -8.47 6.60 -6.15
CA ALA A 35 -8.82 7.87 -6.78
C ALA A 35 -8.77 9.04 -5.79
N LEU A 36 -9.19 8.85 -4.53
CA LEU A 36 -9.04 9.86 -3.46
C LEU A 36 -7.57 10.15 -3.15
N ILE A 37 -6.71 9.13 -3.08
CA ILE A 37 -5.25 9.31 -2.89
C ILE A 37 -4.66 10.08 -4.07
N PHE A 38 -5.07 9.76 -5.30
CA PHE A 38 -4.65 10.50 -6.50
C PHE A 38 -5.12 11.96 -6.48
N LEU A 39 -6.36 12.22 -6.05
CA LEU A 39 -6.90 13.56 -5.89
C LEU A 39 -6.09 14.36 -4.85
N THR A 40 -5.76 13.76 -3.70
CA THR A 40 -4.88 14.35 -2.69
C THR A 40 -3.51 14.69 -3.29
N PHE A 41 -2.91 13.80 -4.07
CA PHE A 41 -1.64 14.08 -4.77
C PHE A 41 -1.76 15.24 -5.76
N PHE A 42 -2.84 15.29 -6.54
CA PHE A 42 -3.10 16.37 -7.49
C PHE A 42 -3.25 17.72 -6.77
N LEU A 43 -4.05 17.78 -5.71
CA LEU A 43 -4.26 18.99 -4.92
C LEU A 43 -2.96 19.45 -4.24
N PHE A 44 -2.17 18.51 -3.71
CA PHE A 44 -0.85 18.80 -3.13
C PHE A 44 0.09 19.44 -4.15
N ASN A 45 0.18 18.90 -5.37
CA ASN A 45 1.03 19.46 -6.42
C ASN A 45 0.58 20.84 -6.89
N LYS A 46 -0.72 21.12 -6.84
CA LYS A 46 -1.30 22.44 -7.10
C LYS A 46 -1.18 23.41 -5.92
N LYS A 47 -0.62 22.96 -4.79
CA LYS A 47 -0.43 23.73 -3.54
C LYS A 47 -1.74 24.23 -2.92
N TYR A 48 -2.85 23.51 -3.12
CA TYR A 48 -4.08 23.81 -2.38
C TYR A 48 -3.89 23.45 -0.90
N SER A 49 -4.33 24.30 0.01
CA SER A 49 -4.19 24.09 1.45
C SER A 49 -5.01 22.91 1.98
N PHE A 50 -6.12 22.60 1.33
CA PHE A 50 -7.07 21.55 1.72
C PHE A 50 -6.78 20.18 1.07
N TYR A 51 -5.54 19.93 0.64
CA TYR A 51 -5.16 18.73 -0.12
C TYR A 51 -5.46 17.40 0.59
N LEU A 52 -5.53 17.37 1.93
CA LEU A 52 -5.82 16.17 2.72
C LEU A 52 -7.31 15.84 2.86
N LEU A 53 -8.23 16.79 2.59
CA LEU A 53 -9.67 16.57 2.81
C LEU A 53 -10.22 15.32 2.09
N PRO A 54 -9.80 14.97 0.85
CA PRO A 54 -10.28 13.75 0.20
C PRO A 54 -10.05 12.48 1.02
N LEU A 55 -8.99 12.42 1.83
CA LEU A 55 -8.66 11.23 2.63
C LEU A 55 -9.70 10.96 3.73
N ILE A 56 -10.42 12.00 4.19
CA ILE A 56 -11.44 11.87 5.25
C ILE A 56 -12.62 11.01 4.79
N ALA A 57 -12.84 10.85 3.48
CA ALA A 57 -13.89 10.00 2.94
C ALA A 57 -13.56 8.50 3.03
N ILE A 58 -12.29 8.12 3.15
CA ILE A 58 -11.83 6.72 3.12
C ILE A 58 -12.50 5.84 4.19
N PRO A 59 -12.62 6.24 5.47
CA PRO A 59 -13.28 5.44 6.51
C PRO A 59 -14.75 5.12 6.20
N PHE A 60 -15.43 5.98 5.41
CA PHE A 60 -16.83 5.78 5.03
C PHE A 60 -16.99 4.87 3.80
N ILE A 61 -15.92 4.66 3.04
CA ILE A 61 -15.88 3.73 1.89
C ILE A 61 -15.46 2.35 2.38
N ASP A 62 -14.35 2.26 3.11
CA ASP A 62 -13.88 1.04 3.74
C ASP A 62 -13.36 1.35 5.17
N PRO A 63 -14.15 1.02 6.21
CA PRO A 63 -13.76 1.22 7.60
C PRO A 63 -12.43 0.57 7.98
N LYS A 64 -11.96 -0.46 7.26
CA LYS A 64 -10.66 -1.10 7.52
C LYS A 64 -9.51 -0.09 7.41
N LEU A 65 -9.61 0.86 6.49
CA LEU A 65 -8.56 1.82 6.19
C LEU A 65 -8.66 3.10 7.03
N SER A 66 -9.47 3.08 8.09
CA SER A 66 -9.64 4.17 9.05
C SER A 66 -8.34 4.74 9.63
N ALA A 67 -7.33 3.90 9.86
CA ALA A 67 -6.05 4.35 10.40
C ALA A 67 -5.25 5.24 9.41
N PHE A 68 -5.44 5.06 8.10
CA PHE A 68 -4.63 5.73 7.09
C PHE A 68 -4.81 7.26 7.09
N PRO A 69 -6.03 7.82 7.03
CA PRO A 69 -6.24 9.27 7.06
C PRO A 69 -5.68 9.95 8.33
N ILE A 70 -5.74 9.26 9.48
CA ILE A 70 -5.14 9.74 10.74
C ILE A 70 -3.62 9.82 10.59
N LEU A 71 -2.97 8.72 10.20
CA LEU A 71 -1.51 8.67 10.06
C LEU A 71 -1.01 9.66 9.01
N ALA A 72 -1.70 9.73 7.87
CA ALA A 72 -1.45 10.69 6.80
C ALA A 72 -1.47 12.13 7.32
N SER A 73 -2.55 12.51 7.99
CA SER A 73 -2.75 13.86 8.51
C SER A 73 -1.80 14.17 9.67
N ALA A 74 -1.49 13.20 10.52
CA ALA A 74 -0.55 13.37 11.64
C ALA A 74 0.88 13.63 11.15
N VAL A 75 1.34 12.89 10.14
CA VAL A 75 2.67 13.11 9.55
C VAL A 75 2.71 14.46 8.83
N ALA A 76 1.69 14.80 8.05
CA ALA A 76 1.59 16.11 7.39
C ALA A 76 1.60 17.27 8.41
N TRP A 77 0.79 17.15 9.46
CA TRP A 77 0.74 18.11 10.56
C TRP A 77 2.10 18.27 11.24
N PHE A 78 2.79 17.16 11.56
CA PHE A 78 4.12 17.21 12.17
C PHE A 78 5.19 17.87 11.27
N LEU A 79 5.12 17.64 9.95
CA LEU A 79 6.02 18.27 9.00
C LEU A 79 5.77 19.79 8.86
N GLU A 80 4.51 20.22 8.95
CA GLU A 80 4.11 21.63 8.89
C GLU A 80 4.30 22.38 10.21
N ALA A 81 4.18 21.68 11.36
CA ALA A 81 4.37 22.24 12.70
C ALA A 81 5.80 22.79 12.94
N ARG A 82 6.76 22.41 12.08
CA ARG A 82 8.11 22.98 12.09
C ARG A 82 8.16 24.43 11.59
N GLU A 83 7.09 24.94 10.97
CA GLU A 83 6.95 26.34 10.59
C GLU A 83 6.17 27.11 11.68
N PRO A 84 6.82 27.99 12.48
CA PRO A 84 6.27 28.55 13.71
C PRO A 84 5.05 29.50 13.55
N ARG A 85 4.61 29.81 12.31
CA ARG A 85 3.55 30.81 12.06
C ARG A 85 2.19 30.24 11.60
N LYS A 86 2.00 28.91 11.50
CA LYS A 86 0.78 28.33 10.90
C LYS A 86 0.01 27.31 11.77
N LEU A 87 0.39 27.13 13.04
CA LEU A 87 0.08 25.91 13.77
C LEU A 87 -1.38 25.75 14.26
N ILE A 88 -2.15 26.82 14.41
CA ILE A 88 -3.39 26.77 15.22
C ILE A 88 -4.67 26.81 14.38
N LEU A 89 -4.61 27.16 13.09
CA LEU A 89 -5.79 27.22 12.22
C LEU A 89 -5.49 26.81 10.75
N ASN A 90 -4.76 25.71 10.58
CA ASN A 90 -4.41 25.20 9.25
C ASN A 90 -5.35 24.06 8.84
N TRP A 91 -5.57 23.90 7.54
CA TRP A 91 -6.38 22.81 6.99
C TRP A 91 -5.87 21.42 7.38
N THR A 92 -4.59 21.28 7.74
CA THR A 92 -4.01 20.03 8.24
C THR A 92 -4.42 19.69 9.67
N THR A 93 -4.60 20.66 10.57
CA THR A 93 -5.19 20.39 11.90
C THR A 93 -6.65 19.99 11.77
N ALA A 94 -7.40 20.68 10.91
CA ALA A 94 -8.79 20.32 10.60
C ALA A 94 -8.89 18.91 10.02
N ALA A 95 -8.03 18.55 9.05
CA ALA A 95 -8.01 17.22 8.46
C ALA A 95 -7.68 16.12 9.49
N LEU A 96 -6.72 16.37 10.40
CA LEU A 96 -6.39 15.44 11.47
C LEU A 96 -7.58 15.23 12.43
N PHE A 97 -8.19 16.33 12.88
CA PHE A 97 -9.34 16.26 13.79
C PHE A 97 -10.53 15.53 13.13
N LEU A 98 -10.86 15.88 11.89
CA LEU A 98 -11.92 15.21 11.13
C LEU A 98 -11.62 13.74 10.86
N SER A 99 -10.34 13.37 10.62
CA SER A 99 -9.94 11.98 10.48
C SER A 99 -10.16 11.19 11.78
N ILE A 100 -9.81 11.77 12.94
CA ILE A 100 -10.06 11.15 14.25
C ILE A 100 -11.56 10.97 14.49
N LEU A 101 -12.37 11.98 14.19
CA LEU A 101 -13.83 11.88 14.29
C LEU A 101 -14.40 10.79 13.38
N ALA A 102 -13.95 10.72 12.13
CA ALA A 102 -14.40 9.70 11.18
C ALA A 102 -14.10 8.28 11.68
N VAL A 103 -12.94 8.05 12.28
CA VAL A 103 -12.61 6.76 12.91
C VAL A 103 -13.46 6.49 14.14
N GLY A 104 -13.76 7.52 14.94
CA GLY A 104 -14.66 7.38 16.09
C GLY A 104 -16.05 6.91 15.68
N ILE A 105 -16.58 7.41 14.56
CA ILE A 105 -17.87 6.99 13.98
C ILE A 105 -17.79 5.52 13.51
N GLN A 106 -16.70 5.13 12.86
CA GLN A 106 -16.50 3.80 12.26
C GLN A 106 -15.80 2.79 13.20
N TRP A 107 -15.74 3.09 14.49
CA TRP A 107 -14.89 2.35 15.43
C TRP A 107 -15.27 0.88 15.54
N LYS A 108 -16.56 0.56 15.53
CA LYS A 108 -17.07 -0.80 15.71
C LYS A 108 -16.60 -1.72 14.58
N GLU A 109 -16.70 -1.24 13.34
CA GLU A 109 -16.32 -1.92 12.12
C GLU A 109 -14.78 -2.03 12.02
N PHE A 110 -14.07 -0.92 12.26
CA PHE A 110 -12.61 -0.88 12.22
C PHE A 110 -11.98 -1.84 13.24
N LYS A 111 -12.45 -1.80 14.49
CA LYS A 111 -11.94 -2.62 15.62
C LYS A 111 -11.82 -4.10 15.24
N ASN A 112 -12.87 -4.68 14.65
CA ASN A 112 -12.93 -6.10 14.35
C ASN A 112 -11.94 -6.55 13.26
N GLN A 113 -11.38 -5.61 12.50
CA GLN A 113 -10.51 -5.85 11.35
C GLN A 113 -9.02 -5.68 11.69
N THR A 114 -8.68 -5.26 12.91
CA THR A 114 -7.29 -5.01 13.33
C THR A 114 -6.64 -6.19 14.06
N VAL A 115 -5.31 -6.26 14.03
CA VAL A 115 -4.49 -7.26 14.73
C VAL A 115 -4.63 -7.21 16.27
N PHE A 116 -5.21 -6.14 16.81
CA PHE A 116 -5.39 -5.96 18.25
C PHE A 116 -6.53 -6.80 18.84
N PHE A 117 -7.38 -7.41 18.00
CA PHE A 117 -8.52 -8.20 18.44
C PHE A 117 -8.34 -9.69 18.14
N SER A 118 -9.00 -10.53 18.95
CA SER A 118 -8.78 -11.97 18.99
C SER A 118 -8.78 -12.60 17.60
N ASP A 119 -7.65 -13.22 17.28
CA ASP A 119 -7.45 -14.11 16.15
C ASP A 119 -7.45 -15.53 16.71
N TYR A 120 -8.52 -16.27 16.42
CA TYR A 120 -8.72 -17.63 16.95
C TYR A 120 -7.62 -18.57 16.47
N GLU A 121 -7.20 -18.47 15.21
CA GLU A 121 -6.17 -19.35 14.63
C GLU A 121 -4.81 -19.11 15.28
N ALA A 122 -4.45 -17.84 15.47
CA ALA A 122 -3.22 -17.49 16.15
C ALA A 122 -3.22 -17.94 17.62
N GLN A 123 -4.37 -17.86 18.30
CA GLN A 123 -4.53 -18.39 19.66
C GLN A 123 -4.37 -19.91 19.70
N GLN A 124 -4.94 -20.64 18.74
CA GLN A 124 -4.76 -22.10 18.66
C GLN A 124 -3.31 -22.49 18.41
N LYS A 125 -2.59 -21.74 17.56
CA LYS A 125 -1.16 -21.96 17.32
C LYS A 125 -0.34 -21.74 18.59
N VAL A 126 -0.66 -20.70 19.35
CA VAL A 126 -0.03 -20.45 20.67
C VAL A 126 -0.32 -21.61 21.63
N LEU A 127 -1.57 -22.05 21.75
CA LEU A 127 -1.94 -23.19 22.61
C LEU A 127 -1.18 -24.47 22.22
N ARG A 128 -1.03 -24.74 20.91
CA ARG A 128 -0.23 -25.86 20.41
C ARG A 128 1.26 -25.72 20.75
N ASN A 129 1.79 -24.49 20.69
CA ASN A 129 3.21 -24.26 20.98
C ASN A 129 3.53 -24.26 22.47
N ILE A 130 2.56 -24.01 23.35
CA ILE A 130 2.75 -24.04 24.81
C ILE A 130 3.21 -25.43 25.28
N THR A 131 2.76 -26.51 24.62
CA THR A 131 3.17 -27.89 24.96
C THR A 131 4.64 -28.19 24.65
N LEU A 132 5.31 -27.33 23.86
CA LEU A 132 6.73 -27.45 23.55
C LEU A 132 7.63 -26.95 24.70
N TYR A 133 7.05 -26.33 25.73
CA TYR A 133 7.79 -25.76 26.85
C TYR A 133 7.70 -26.65 28.10
N PRO A 134 8.80 -26.79 28.86
CA PRO A 134 8.85 -27.69 30.01
C PRO A 134 8.01 -27.20 31.21
N ASN A 135 7.63 -25.92 31.26
CA ASN A 135 6.81 -25.37 32.34
C ASN A 135 5.97 -24.17 31.90
N VAL A 136 4.96 -23.83 32.70
CA VAL A 136 4.01 -22.73 32.41
C VAL A 136 4.70 -21.37 32.37
N PHE A 137 5.75 -21.17 33.18
CA PHE A 137 6.45 -19.89 33.24
C PHE A 137 7.20 -19.57 31.93
N SER A 138 7.96 -20.54 31.42
CA SER A 138 8.63 -20.44 30.12
C SER A 138 7.61 -20.29 28.99
N ALA A 139 6.52 -21.05 29.00
CA ALA A 139 5.43 -20.88 28.05
C ALA A 139 4.83 -19.46 28.07
N ARG A 140 4.61 -18.87 29.24
CA ARG A 140 4.09 -17.49 29.39
C ARG A 140 5.08 -16.43 28.90
N LEU A 141 6.38 -16.62 29.14
CA LEU A 141 7.41 -15.70 28.66
C LEU A 141 7.49 -15.70 27.13
N PHE A 142 7.47 -16.89 26.51
CA PHE A 142 7.70 -17.01 25.07
C PHE A 142 6.41 -16.95 24.21
N GLN A 143 5.24 -17.26 24.78
CA GLN A 143 3.95 -17.27 24.07
C GLN A 143 2.96 -16.23 24.63
N ASN A 144 3.46 -15.04 24.99
CA ASN A 144 2.61 -13.94 25.45
C ASN A 144 1.64 -13.48 24.33
N LYS A 145 0.40 -13.13 24.69
CA LYS A 145 -0.63 -12.61 23.76
C LYS A 145 -0.17 -11.36 22.99
N VAL A 146 0.67 -10.52 23.59
CA VAL A 146 1.26 -9.35 22.91
C VAL A 146 2.10 -9.76 21.70
N ARG A 147 2.76 -10.91 21.77
CA ARG A 147 3.57 -11.45 20.67
C ARG A 147 2.72 -11.76 19.44
N ILE A 148 1.47 -12.20 19.61
CA ILE A 148 0.56 -12.44 18.48
C ILE A 148 0.37 -11.16 17.66
N VAL A 149 0.12 -10.04 18.35
CA VAL A 149 -0.07 -8.73 17.72
C VAL A 149 1.21 -8.27 17.01
N PHE A 150 2.35 -8.37 17.69
CA PHE A 150 3.64 -7.96 17.14
C PHE A 150 4.05 -8.82 15.94
N ASP A 151 3.98 -10.15 16.07
CA ASP A 151 4.34 -11.09 15.01
C ASP A 151 3.46 -10.88 13.77
N LYS A 152 2.15 -10.65 13.95
CA LYS A 152 1.22 -10.39 12.84
C LYS A 152 1.50 -9.04 12.18
N PHE A 153 1.70 -7.98 12.97
CA PHE A 153 2.06 -6.66 12.45
C PHE A 153 3.39 -6.73 11.67
N SER A 154 4.42 -7.36 12.23
CA SER A 154 5.71 -7.53 11.55
C SER A 154 5.59 -8.34 10.27
N GLN A 155 4.84 -9.44 10.28
CA GLN A 155 4.58 -10.24 9.07
C GLN A 155 3.92 -9.40 7.98
N ASN A 156 2.88 -8.64 8.32
CA ASN A 156 2.21 -7.77 7.35
C ASN A 156 3.15 -6.66 6.85
N PHE A 157 3.90 -6.01 7.75
CA PHE A 157 4.82 -4.94 7.40
C PHE A 157 5.93 -5.41 6.44
N PHE A 158 6.53 -6.57 6.72
CA PHE A 158 7.56 -7.15 5.85
C PHE A 158 6.97 -7.61 4.51
N ALA A 159 5.76 -8.18 4.49
CA ALA A 159 5.09 -8.53 3.23
C ALA A 159 4.73 -7.30 2.38
N LEU A 160 4.33 -6.19 3.02
CA LEU A 160 4.03 -4.93 2.32
C LEU A 160 5.27 -4.20 1.81
N THR A 161 6.43 -4.41 2.44
CA THR A 161 7.69 -3.77 2.03
C THR A 161 8.49 -4.60 1.03
N ASP A 162 8.21 -5.90 0.90
CA ASP A 162 8.86 -6.78 -0.06
C ASP A 162 8.45 -6.44 -1.51
N PRO A 163 9.38 -6.02 -2.39
CA PRO A 163 9.08 -5.83 -3.82
C PRO A 163 8.54 -7.09 -4.50
N ASN A 164 8.84 -8.28 -3.97
CA ASN A 164 8.32 -9.54 -4.50
C ASN A 164 6.80 -9.56 -4.54
N ASN A 165 6.15 -9.08 -3.48
CA ASN A 165 4.70 -8.99 -3.39
C ASN A 165 4.06 -8.10 -4.48
N TYR A 166 4.84 -7.31 -5.22
CA TYR A 166 4.34 -6.42 -6.29
C TYR A 166 4.75 -6.83 -7.69
N PHE A 167 5.94 -7.37 -7.87
CA PHE A 167 6.50 -7.68 -9.19
C PHE A 167 6.58 -9.18 -9.48
N PHE A 168 6.48 -10.05 -8.47
CA PHE A 168 6.66 -11.48 -8.61
C PHE A 168 5.47 -12.23 -8.01
N SER A 169 4.65 -12.83 -8.85
CA SER A 169 3.54 -13.70 -8.40
C SER A 169 4.07 -15.06 -7.94
N TYR A 170 3.48 -15.65 -6.89
CA TYR A 170 3.75 -17.01 -6.39
C TYR A 170 5.11 -17.19 -5.72
N HIS A 171 5.42 -16.37 -4.70
CA HIS A 171 6.58 -16.68 -3.86
C HIS A 171 6.28 -17.92 -2.99
N PRO A 172 7.19 -18.91 -2.84
CA PRO A 172 6.92 -20.17 -2.12
C PRO A 172 6.48 -20.01 -0.65
N ARG A 173 6.70 -18.83 -0.06
CA ARG A 173 6.29 -18.49 1.32
C ARG A 173 4.89 -17.87 1.42
N GLU A 174 4.26 -17.50 0.31
CA GLU A 174 2.95 -16.84 0.25
C GLU A 174 1.77 -17.83 0.16
N GLY A 175 2.05 -19.15 0.17
CA GLY A 175 1.04 -20.22 0.22
C GLY A 175 0.22 -20.29 1.51
N VAL A 176 0.07 -19.17 2.23
CA VAL A 176 -0.92 -19.03 3.29
C VAL A 176 -2.26 -18.83 2.59
N VAL A 177 -3.23 -19.69 2.93
CA VAL A 177 -4.55 -19.93 2.31
C VAL A 177 -5.44 -18.67 2.12
N SER A 178 -4.99 -17.48 2.50
CA SER A 178 -5.77 -16.24 2.52
C SER A 178 -5.23 -15.09 1.64
N SER A 179 -4.22 -15.29 0.78
CA SER A 179 -3.78 -14.25 -0.17
C SER A 179 -4.20 -14.58 -1.60
N GLN A 180 -4.78 -13.59 -2.29
CA GLN A 180 -5.15 -13.71 -3.70
C GLN A 180 -3.94 -13.76 -4.65
N ASN A 181 -2.74 -13.39 -4.18
CA ASN A 181 -1.48 -13.49 -4.95
C ASN A 181 -1.62 -12.98 -6.40
N LEU A 182 -2.16 -11.77 -6.54
CA LEU A 182 -2.41 -11.14 -7.83
C LEU A 182 -1.12 -10.67 -8.49
N VAL A 183 -1.06 -10.74 -9.82
CA VAL A 183 0.04 -10.14 -10.59
C VAL A 183 -0.18 -8.63 -10.66
N LYS A 184 0.48 -7.86 -9.79
CA LYS A 184 0.22 -6.40 -9.65
C LYS A 184 0.92 -5.59 -10.73
N TYR A 185 2.20 -5.85 -10.95
CA TYR A 185 2.98 -5.27 -12.03
C TYR A 185 3.67 -6.38 -12.84
N PRO A 186 3.97 -6.14 -14.12
CA PRO A 186 4.84 -7.04 -14.86
C PRO A 186 6.19 -7.14 -14.18
N PHE A 187 6.78 -8.32 -14.10
CA PHE A 187 8.01 -8.52 -13.31
C PHE A 187 9.17 -7.62 -13.76
N LEU A 188 9.33 -7.42 -15.07
CA LEU A 188 10.33 -6.50 -15.63
C LEU A 188 10.08 -5.03 -15.26
N GLY A 189 8.89 -4.70 -14.79
CA GLY A 189 8.55 -3.41 -14.21
C GLY A 189 9.43 -3.03 -13.00
N ILE A 190 10.01 -4.02 -12.31
CA ILE A 190 10.89 -3.79 -11.16
C ILE A 190 12.10 -2.93 -11.53
N VAL A 191 12.62 -3.04 -12.76
CA VAL A 191 13.76 -2.24 -13.22
C VAL A 191 13.39 -0.76 -13.22
N TYR A 192 12.23 -0.40 -13.76
CA TYR A 192 11.75 0.98 -13.73
C TYR A 192 11.51 1.44 -12.29
N PHE A 193 10.93 0.59 -11.45
CA PHE A 193 10.72 0.91 -10.03
C PHE A 193 12.04 1.21 -9.30
N LEU A 194 13.09 0.40 -9.50
CA LEU A 194 14.41 0.62 -8.91
C LEU A 194 15.06 1.93 -9.40
N PHE A 195 14.97 2.24 -10.69
CA PHE A 195 15.43 3.54 -11.22
C PHE A 195 14.68 4.72 -10.58
N GLY A 196 13.36 4.55 -10.39
CA GLY A 196 12.50 5.52 -9.74
C GLY A 196 12.86 5.73 -8.27
N LEU A 197 13.04 4.65 -7.52
CA LEU A 197 13.47 4.67 -6.12
C LEU A 197 14.84 5.33 -5.94
N PHE A 198 15.83 4.91 -6.73
CA PHE A 198 17.18 5.48 -6.66
C PHE A 198 17.18 6.99 -6.93
N SER A 199 16.31 7.44 -7.84
CA SER A 199 16.18 8.84 -8.23
C SER A 199 15.08 9.59 -7.47
N ILE A 200 14.48 9.02 -6.42
CA ILE A 200 13.36 9.66 -5.73
C ILE A 200 13.74 11.01 -5.12
N LYS A 201 15.03 11.20 -4.80
CA LYS A 201 15.57 12.46 -4.29
C LYS A 201 15.38 13.62 -5.28
N THR A 202 15.38 13.39 -6.59
CA THR A 202 15.19 14.44 -7.60
C THR A 202 13.72 14.76 -7.89
N LEU A 203 12.79 13.99 -7.33
CA LEU A 203 11.36 14.21 -7.54
C LEU A 203 10.82 15.35 -6.66
N LYS A 204 10.14 16.32 -7.27
CA LYS A 204 9.59 17.50 -6.56
C LYS A 204 8.61 17.11 -5.46
N SER A 205 7.78 16.10 -5.69
CA SER A 205 6.76 15.59 -4.77
C SER A 205 7.26 14.45 -3.86
N ARG A 206 8.58 14.25 -3.74
CA ARG A 206 9.16 13.12 -2.97
C ARG A 206 8.66 13.02 -1.53
N LYS A 207 8.55 14.16 -0.83
CA LYS A 207 8.12 14.19 0.57
C LYS A 207 6.74 13.58 0.69
N PHE A 208 5.82 14.02 -0.17
CA PHE A 208 4.45 13.51 -0.26
C PHE A 208 4.39 12.02 -0.49
N ILE A 209 5.07 11.55 -1.53
CA ILE A 209 5.05 10.13 -1.90
C ILE A 209 5.60 9.28 -0.75
N VAL A 210 6.73 9.66 -0.16
CA VAL A 210 7.34 8.90 0.94
C VAL A 210 6.41 8.82 2.14
N TRP A 211 5.83 9.94 2.60
CA TRP A 211 5.00 9.87 3.80
C TRP A 211 3.66 9.17 3.55
N ILE A 212 3.06 9.30 2.36
CA ILE A 212 1.86 8.53 1.99
C ILE A 212 2.14 7.03 1.97
N VAL A 213 3.26 6.60 1.36
CA VAL A 213 3.66 5.18 1.34
C VAL A 213 3.84 4.67 2.76
N VAL A 214 4.57 5.40 3.60
CA VAL A 214 4.78 5.00 5.00
C VAL A 214 3.46 4.93 5.76
N ALA A 215 2.58 5.93 5.62
CA ALA A 215 1.27 5.94 6.28
C ALA A 215 0.40 4.75 5.83
N LEU A 216 0.39 4.44 4.53
CA LEU A 216 -0.33 3.28 3.99
C LEU A 216 0.26 1.96 4.50
N MET A 217 1.58 1.78 4.42
CA MET A 217 2.24 0.56 4.90
C MET A 217 1.96 0.32 6.39
N VAL A 218 2.08 1.35 7.23
CA VAL A 218 1.78 1.23 8.67
C VAL A 218 0.29 0.94 8.89
N SER A 219 -0.62 1.64 8.19
CA SER A 219 -2.06 1.41 8.30
C SER A 219 -2.46 -0.01 7.91
N LEU A 220 -1.94 -0.51 6.78
CA LEU A 220 -2.22 -1.84 6.27
C LEU A 220 -1.61 -2.92 7.17
N SER A 221 -0.47 -2.65 7.81
CA SER A 221 0.18 -3.59 8.74
C SER A 221 -0.66 -3.87 9.99
N VAL A 222 -1.54 -2.94 10.37
CA VAL A 222 -2.48 -3.08 11.51
C VAL A 222 -3.66 -3.99 11.19
N LEU A 223 -3.91 -4.31 9.92
CA LEU A 223 -5.04 -5.17 9.53
C LEU A 223 -4.79 -6.64 9.85
N LYS A 224 -5.84 -7.41 10.18
CA LYS A 224 -5.74 -8.87 10.30
C LYS A 224 -5.32 -9.53 8.98
N ILE A 225 -5.90 -9.03 7.89
CA ILE A 225 -5.62 -9.44 6.51
C ILE A 225 -5.61 -8.14 5.69
N PHE A 226 -4.48 -7.86 5.04
CA PHE A 226 -4.33 -6.67 4.18
C PHE A 226 -4.52 -6.97 2.68
N ASP A 227 -4.77 -8.23 2.34
CA ASP A 227 -5.05 -8.68 0.98
C ASP A 227 -6.20 -7.85 0.37
N ARG A 228 -6.07 -7.48 -0.91
CA ARG A 228 -6.91 -6.50 -1.64
C ARG A 228 -6.76 -5.05 -1.19
N SER A 229 -6.68 -4.80 0.12
CA SER A 229 -6.50 -3.45 0.66
C SER A 229 -5.15 -2.82 0.27
N ASP A 230 -4.16 -3.65 -0.03
CA ASP A 230 -2.88 -3.23 -0.60
C ASP A 230 -3.00 -2.57 -1.98
N PHE A 231 -4.12 -2.74 -2.70
CA PHE A 231 -4.41 -1.98 -3.93
C PHE A 231 -4.32 -0.46 -3.72
N THR A 232 -4.53 0.02 -2.49
CA THR A 232 -4.36 1.45 -2.14
C THR A 232 -2.93 1.96 -2.35
N LEU A 233 -1.92 1.07 -2.37
CA LEU A 233 -0.53 1.40 -2.70
C LEU A 233 -0.29 1.59 -4.21
N TRP A 234 -1.27 1.25 -5.07
CA TRP A 234 -1.14 1.36 -6.52
C TRP A 234 -0.72 2.76 -6.97
N ILE A 235 -1.36 3.82 -6.47
CA ILE A 235 -1.03 5.19 -6.88
C ILE A 235 0.41 5.56 -6.51
N PRO A 236 0.83 5.52 -5.23
CA PRO A 236 2.18 5.94 -4.88
C PRO A 236 3.26 5.06 -5.53
N LEU A 237 3.06 3.74 -5.63
CA LEU A 237 4.02 2.85 -6.30
C LEU A 237 4.09 3.15 -7.81
N SER A 238 2.95 3.33 -8.48
CA SER A 238 2.92 3.67 -9.90
C SER A 238 3.60 5.01 -10.19
N LEU A 239 3.46 6.02 -9.32
CA LEU A 239 4.14 7.30 -9.48
C LEU A 239 5.66 7.13 -9.46
N VAL A 240 6.19 6.30 -8.55
CA VAL A 240 7.63 5.99 -8.49
C VAL A 240 8.07 5.25 -9.75
N THR A 241 7.34 4.22 -10.16
CA THR A 241 7.69 3.40 -11.33
C THR A 241 7.63 4.20 -12.64
N VAL A 242 6.58 5.00 -12.85
CA VAL A 242 6.42 5.87 -14.02
C VAL A 242 7.51 6.94 -14.08
N TYR A 243 7.92 7.49 -12.94
CA TYR A 243 9.05 8.39 -12.87
C TYR A 243 10.36 7.69 -13.25
N GLY A 244 10.56 6.46 -12.79
CA GLY A 244 11.70 5.63 -13.16
C GLY A 244 11.82 5.35 -14.66
N VAL A 245 10.68 5.24 -15.39
CA VAL A 245 10.68 5.16 -16.85
C VAL A 245 11.33 6.40 -17.49
N ASP A 246 11.00 7.60 -17.01
CA ASP A 246 11.60 8.84 -17.53
C ASP A 246 13.10 8.92 -17.22
N VAL A 247 13.50 8.50 -16.03
CA VAL A 247 14.90 8.49 -15.59
C VAL A 247 15.71 7.51 -16.45
N PHE A 248 15.24 6.27 -16.61
CA PHE A 248 15.96 5.25 -17.38
C PHE A 248 16.08 5.64 -18.86
N TYR A 249 15.00 6.18 -19.45
CA TYR A 249 15.01 6.71 -20.81
C TYR A 249 16.09 7.79 -21.01
N LYS A 250 16.19 8.74 -20.07
CA LYS A 250 17.17 9.83 -20.13
C LYS A 250 18.60 9.33 -19.91
N ALA A 251 18.80 8.43 -18.94
CA ALA A 251 20.14 7.98 -18.55
C ALA A 251 20.78 7.04 -19.60
N ARG A 252 20.01 6.10 -20.15
CA ARG A 252 20.52 5.04 -21.04
C ARG A 252 19.54 4.74 -22.19
N PRO A 253 19.39 5.64 -23.18
CA PRO A 253 18.33 5.53 -24.20
C PRO A 253 18.42 4.28 -25.09
N ARG A 254 19.63 3.79 -25.41
CA ARG A 254 19.81 2.55 -26.20
C ARG A 254 19.36 1.31 -25.42
N LEU A 255 19.84 1.18 -24.18
CA LEU A 255 19.46 0.09 -23.28
C LEU A 255 17.97 0.13 -22.95
N PHE A 256 17.41 1.33 -22.77
CA PHE A 256 15.98 1.52 -22.58
C PHE A 256 15.17 0.91 -23.72
N ARG A 257 15.53 1.15 -25.00
CA ARG A 257 14.79 0.58 -26.14
C ARG A 257 14.82 -0.94 -26.15
N LEU A 258 16.00 -1.53 -25.93
CA LEU A 258 16.17 -2.99 -25.84
C LEU A 258 15.31 -3.57 -24.70
N PHE A 259 15.43 -2.99 -23.51
CA PHE A 259 14.67 -3.43 -22.34
C PHE A 259 13.15 -3.24 -22.52
N SER A 260 12.73 -2.14 -23.15
CA SER A 260 11.33 -1.85 -23.44
C SER A 260 10.70 -2.92 -24.34
N PHE A 261 11.45 -3.43 -25.32
CA PHE A 261 10.98 -4.51 -26.19
C PHE A 261 10.68 -5.77 -25.38
N PHE A 262 11.64 -6.22 -24.55
CA PHE A 262 11.42 -7.36 -23.66
C PHE A 262 10.29 -7.11 -22.67
N PHE A 263 10.24 -5.92 -22.05
CA PHE A 263 9.18 -5.54 -21.13
C PHE A 263 7.80 -5.69 -21.78
N ILE A 264 7.59 -5.17 -22.99
CA ILE A 264 6.31 -5.28 -23.69
C ILE A 264 5.98 -6.73 -24.02
N PHE A 265 6.95 -7.48 -24.54
CA PHE A 265 6.78 -8.90 -24.90
C PHE A 265 6.34 -9.73 -23.68
N PHE A 266 7.07 -9.63 -22.56
CA PHE A 266 6.74 -10.38 -21.35
C PHE A 266 5.45 -9.88 -20.68
N SER A 267 5.18 -8.57 -20.69
CA SER A 267 3.91 -8.03 -20.17
C SER A 267 2.71 -8.55 -20.95
N ALA A 268 2.84 -8.73 -22.27
CA ALA A 268 1.79 -9.30 -23.10
C ALA A 268 1.54 -10.79 -22.76
N ILE A 269 2.61 -11.57 -22.56
CA ILE A 269 2.50 -12.97 -22.13
C ILE A 269 1.81 -13.07 -20.77
N GLU A 270 2.20 -12.25 -19.80
CA GLU A 270 1.56 -12.24 -18.48
C GLU A 270 0.09 -11.82 -18.56
N LEU A 271 -0.24 -10.82 -19.38
CA LEU A 271 -1.63 -10.42 -19.60
C LEU A 271 -2.47 -11.56 -20.18
N ILE A 272 -1.95 -12.26 -21.20
CA ILE A 272 -2.61 -13.42 -21.80
C ILE A 272 -2.81 -14.50 -20.74
N ARG A 273 -1.78 -14.80 -19.94
CA ARG A 273 -1.88 -15.78 -18.84
C ARG A 273 -3.01 -15.43 -17.87
N ILE A 274 -3.11 -14.15 -17.49
CA ILE A 274 -4.15 -13.66 -16.56
C ILE A 274 -5.53 -13.84 -17.17
N LEU A 275 -5.73 -13.53 -18.45
CA LEU A 275 -7.02 -13.68 -19.15
C LEU A 275 -7.44 -15.14 -19.37
N VAL A 276 -6.49 -16.09 -19.35
CA VAL A 276 -6.78 -17.52 -19.53
C VAL A 276 -7.01 -18.24 -18.20
N VAL A 277 -6.37 -17.78 -17.12
CA VAL A 277 -6.39 -18.45 -15.81
C VAL A 277 -7.49 -17.92 -14.88
N LEU A 278 -7.83 -16.63 -14.96
CA LEU A 278 -8.95 -16.01 -14.24
C LEU A 278 -10.25 -16.15 -15.03
#